data_AF-A0AAV3YZR2-F1
#
_entry.id   AF-A0AAV3YZR2-F1
#
_cell.length_a   1.000
_cell.length_b   1.000
_cell.length_c   1.000
_cell.angle_alpha   90.00
_cell.angle_beta   90.00
_cell.angle_gamma   90.00
#
_symmetry.space_group_name_H-M   'P 1'
#
loop_
_entity.id
_entity.type
_entity.pdbx_description
1 polymer ?
#
loop_
_entity_poly.entity_id
_entity_poly.type
_entity_poly.pdbx_seq_one_letter_code
_entity_poly.pdbx_strand_id
1 'polypeptide(L)'
;MSELDLYVKYLDLSARLGRSGEDLAAWVEDKVRQDMERSDTQIERERRREEMELQRQREEMELQKQREEMELQKQREEREMQNQREESQRQLELKAETKKLELGSRNNADGAGPRQSYAPRGRKYPC
;
A
#
# COMPACT_ATOMS: atom_id res chain seq x y z
N MET A 1 -2.02 -58.07 -20.72
CA MET A 1 -1.24 -59.12 -20.03
C MET A 1 -2.21 -60.22 -19.67
N SER A 2 -1.94 -61.44 -20.11
CA SER A 2 -2.76 -62.61 -19.75
C SER A 2 -2.41 -63.05 -18.33
N GLU A 3 -3.31 -63.72 -17.61
CA GLU A 3 -3.03 -64.27 -16.27
C GLU A 3 -1.82 -65.23 -16.28
N LEU A 4 -1.64 -65.95 -17.38
CA LEU A 4 -0.48 -66.80 -17.63
C LEU A 4 0.85 -66.02 -17.67
N ASP A 5 0.87 -64.83 -18.26
CA ASP A 5 2.07 -63.98 -18.27
C ASP A 5 2.47 -63.52 -16.86
N LEU A 6 1.48 -63.30 -16.00
CA LEU A 6 1.70 -62.92 -14.60
C LEU A 6 2.25 -64.09 -13.79
N TYR A 7 1.71 -65.29 -14.02
CA TYR A 7 2.14 -66.51 -13.34
C TYR A 7 3.55 -66.93 -13.73
N VAL A 8 3.91 -66.84 -15.01
CA VAL A 8 5.28 -67.11 -15.50
C VAL A 8 6.29 -66.12 -14.91
N LYS A 9 5.94 -64.82 -14.82
CA LYS A 9 6.79 -63.82 -14.16
C LYS A 9 6.97 -64.08 -12.67
N TYR A 10 5.92 -64.52 -11.99
CA TYR A 10 5.96 -64.86 -10.57
C TYR A 10 6.89 -66.07 -10.30
N LEU A 11 6.80 -67.11 -11.14
CA LEU A 11 7.67 -68.28 -11.06
C LEU A 11 9.15 -67.91 -11.31
N ASP A 12 9.45 -67.09 -12.31
CA ASP A 12 10.82 -66.61 -12.58
C ASP A 12 11.39 -65.77 -11.42
N LEU A 13 10.55 -64.91 -10.82
CA LEU A 13 10.91 -64.14 -9.62
C LEU A 13 11.18 -65.02 -8.40
N SER A 14 10.35 -66.04 -8.15
CA SER A 14 10.57 -67.00 -7.05
C SER A 14 11.85 -67.80 -7.24
N ALA A 15 12.16 -68.21 -8.47
CA ALA A 15 13.38 -68.94 -8.81
C ALA A 15 14.64 -68.08 -8.64
N ARG A 16 14.57 -66.80 -9.03
CA ARG A 16 15.69 -65.85 -8.91
C ARG A 16 16.00 -65.45 -7.47
N LEU A 17 14.97 -65.36 -6.63
CA LEU A 17 15.12 -64.94 -5.23
C LEU A 17 15.31 -66.13 -4.28
N GLY A 18 15.13 -67.37 -4.75
CA GLY A 18 15.22 -68.58 -3.93
C GLY A 18 14.20 -68.61 -2.79
N ARG A 19 13.08 -67.90 -2.95
CA ARG A 19 12.05 -67.70 -1.93
C ARG A 19 10.82 -68.53 -2.26
N SER A 20 10.18 -69.07 -1.23
CA SER A 20 8.86 -69.70 -1.42
C SER A 20 7.85 -68.66 -1.90
N GLY A 21 6.75 -69.10 -2.52
CA GLY A 21 5.72 -68.18 -3.00
C GLY A 21 5.15 -67.28 -1.89
N GLU A 22 5.03 -67.81 -0.68
CA GLU A 22 4.56 -67.08 0.52
C GLU A 22 5.58 -66.02 0.95
N ASP A 23 6.88 -66.33 0.94
CA ASP A 23 7.95 -65.37 1.25
C ASP A 23 8.04 -64.24 0.21
N LEU A 24 7.71 -64.55 -1.05
CA LEU A 24 7.66 -63.56 -2.13
C LEU A 24 6.48 -62.60 -1.95
N ALA A 25 5.31 -63.13 -1.57
CA ALA A 25 4.13 -62.32 -1.28
C ALA A 25 4.38 -61.37 -0.11
N ALA A 26 4.93 -61.87 0.99
CA ALA A 26 5.30 -61.05 2.15
C ALA A 26 6.31 -59.95 1.79
N TRP A 27 7.29 -60.26 0.92
CA TRP A 27 8.25 -59.27 0.45
C TRP A 27 7.59 -58.19 -0.43
N VAL A 28 6.67 -58.56 -1.32
CA VAL A 28 5.93 -57.59 -2.15
C VAL A 28 5.05 -56.69 -1.29
N GLU A 29 4.36 -57.24 -0.29
CA GLU A 29 3.54 -56.44 0.64
C GLU A 29 4.38 -55.44 1.45
N ASP A 30 5.53 -55.87 1.98
CA ASP A 30 6.45 -54.98 2.70
C ASP A 30 7.00 -53.89 1.77
N LYS A 31 7.28 -54.24 0.51
CA LYS A 31 7.77 -53.30 -0.48
C LYS A 31 6.73 -52.23 -0.82
N VAL A 32 5.48 -52.63 -1.06
CA VAL A 32 4.36 -51.72 -1.32
C VAL A 32 4.11 -50.82 -0.11
N ARG A 33 4.19 -51.36 1.12
CA ARG A 33 4.07 -50.58 2.35
C ARG A 33 5.16 -49.51 2.44
N GLN A 34 6.41 -49.88 2.23
CA GLN A 34 7.52 -48.91 2.25
C GLN A 34 7.37 -47.83 1.19
N ASP A 35 6.95 -48.19 -0.02
CA ASP A 35 6.77 -47.21 -1.10
C ASP A 35 5.58 -46.27 -0.81
N MET A 36 4.52 -46.75 -0.16
CA MET A 36 3.40 -45.94 0.31
C MET A 36 3.84 -44.96 1.41
N GLU A 37 4.57 -45.43 2.43
CA GLU A 37 5.11 -44.56 3.49
C GLU A 37 6.07 -43.49 2.94
N ARG A 38 6.90 -43.85 1.94
CA ARG A 38 7.77 -42.89 1.25
C ARG A 38 6.96 -41.86 0.48
N SER A 39 5.88 -42.27 -0.17
CA SER A 39 4.97 -41.36 -0.87
C SER A 39 4.30 -40.40 0.10
N ASP A 40 3.79 -40.89 1.23
CA ASP A 40 3.12 -40.05 2.23
C ASP A 40 4.07 -39.02 2.84
N THR A 41 5.29 -39.43 3.20
CA THR A 41 6.30 -38.50 3.71
C THR A 41 6.75 -37.47 2.67
N GLN A 42 6.72 -37.81 1.38
CA GLN A 42 6.99 -36.86 0.31
C GLN A 42 5.86 -35.84 0.17
N ILE A 43 4.61 -36.30 0.15
CA ILE A 43 3.41 -35.45 0.09
C ILE A 43 3.38 -34.49 1.28
N GLU A 44 3.69 -34.97 2.48
CA GLU A 44 3.72 -34.16 3.68
C GLU A 44 4.79 -33.06 3.62
N ARG A 45 5.98 -33.38 3.07
CA ARG A 45 7.03 -32.37 2.84
C ARG A 45 6.63 -31.33 1.80
N GLU A 46 5.96 -31.74 0.73
CA GLU A 46 5.47 -30.83 -0.31
C GLU A 46 4.41 -29.90 0.26
N ARG A 47 3.41 -30.43 0.97
CA ARG A 47 2.41 -29.61 1.69
C ARG A 47 3.05 -28.59 2.62
N ARG A 48 4.06 -29.00 3.41
CA ARG A 48 4.74 -28.10 4.33
C ARG A 48 5.48 -26.96 3.59
N ARG A 49 6.03 -27.23 2.40
CA ARG A 49 6.67 -26.19 1.57
C ARG A 49 5.63 -25.21 1.04
N GLU A 50 4.51 -25.71 0.53
CA GLU A 50 3.40 -24.89 0.04
C GLU A 50 2.83 -23.99 1.16
N GLU A 51 2.64 -24.53 2.37
CA GLU A 51 2.19 -23.76 3.52
C GLU A 51 3.14 -22.61 3.87
N MET A 52 4.46 -22.87 3.90
CA MET A 52 5.46 -21.82 4.15
C MET A 52 5.49 -20.76 3.04
N GLU A 53 5.30 -21.16 1.78
CA GLU A 53 5.27 -20.24 0.65
C GLU A 53 4.01 -19.34 0.71
N LEU A 54 2.85 -19.93 0.98
CA LEU A 54 1.60 -19.20 1.19
C LEU A 54 1.71 -18.23 2.37
N GLN A 55 2.36 -18.64 3.47
CA GLN A 55 2.59 -17.77 4.61
C GLN A 55 3.47 -16.56 4.22
N ARG A 56 4.58 -16.80 3.51
CA ARG A 56 5.45 -15.71 3.01
C ARG A 56 4.69 -14.73 2.11
N GLN A 57 3.87 -15.23 1.19
CA GLN A 57 3.07 -14.36 0.32
C GLN A 57 2.08 -13.49 1.10
N ARG A 58 1.47 -14.04 2.16
CA ARG A 58 0.58 -13.25 3.05
C ARG A 58 1.34 -12.15 3.78
N GLU A 59 2.49 -12.48 4.35
CA GLU A 59 3.35 -11.51 5.04
C GLU A 59 3.83 -10.41 4.09
N GLU A 60 4.20 -10.76 2.86
CA GLU A 60 4.63 -9.80 1.84
C GLU A 60 3.50 -8.85 1.44
N MET A 61 2.29 -9.37 1.21
CA MET A 61 1.13 -8.53 0.92
C MET A 61 0.77 -7.61 2.08
N GLU A 62 0.88 -8.08 3.32
CA GLU A 62 0.61 -7.26 4.50
C GLU A 62 1.63 -6.12 4.65
N LEU A 63 2.91 -6.42 4.45
CA LEU A 63 3.97 -5.41 4.43
C LEU A 63 3.76 -4.38 3.31
N GLN A 64 3.33 -4.83 2.13
CA GLN A 64 3.03 -3.91 1.02
C GLN A 64 1.87 -2.98 1.37
N LYS A 65 0.78 -3.50 1.95
CA LYS A 65 -0.35 -2.68 2.41
C LYS A 65 0.08 -1.63 3.44
N GLN A 66 0.91 -2.01 4.40
CA GLN A 66 1.43 -1.07 5.40
C GLN A 66 2.28 0.04 4.77
N ARG A 67 3.10 -0.28 3.76
CA ARG A 67 3.89 0.73 3.03
C ARG A 67 3.00 1.71 2.28
N GLU A 68 1.99 1.21 1.57
CA GLU A 68 1.02 2.03 0.85
C GLU A 68 0.22 2.92 1.80
N GLU A 69 -0.18 2.40 2.97
CA GLU A 69 -0.89 3.17 3.99
C GLU A 69 -0.03 4.30 4.57
N MET A 70 1.24 4.02 4.90
CA MET A 70 2.16 5.07 5.36
C MET A 70 2.43 6.13 4.30
N GLU A 71 2.55 5.74 3.03
CA GLU A 71 2.74 6.69 1.93
C GLU A 71 1.51 7.59 1.75
N LEU A 72 0.31 7.01 1.80
CA LEU A 72 -0.94 7.78 1.76
C LEU A 72 -1.08 8.72 2.96
N GLN A 73 -0.69 8.28 4.16
CA GLN A 73 -0.68 9.14 5.34
C GLN A 73 0.26 10.32 5.16
N LYS A 74 1.49 10.08 4.69
CA LYS A 74 2.47 11.14 4.43
C LYS A 74 1.95 12.15 3.41
N GLN A 75 1.28 11.69 2.34
CA GLN A 75 0.66 12.59 1.35
C GLN A 75 -0.47 13.44 1.96
N ARG A 76 -1.26 12.88 2.88
CA ARG A 76 -2.32 13.63 3.57
C ARG A 76 -1.73 14.72 4.46
N GLU A 77 -0.71 14.37 5.25
CA GLU A 77 0.00 15.34 6.10
C GLU A 77 0.66 16.44 5.27
N GLU A 78 1.26 16.11 4.13
CA GLU A 78 1.86 17.10 3.23
C GLU A 78 0.82 18.09 2.66
N ARG A 79 -0.35 17.59 2.22
CA ARG A 79 -1.45 18.45 1.76
C ARG A 79 -1.99 19.32 2.89
N GLU A 80 -2.11 18.79 4.09
CA GLU A 80 -2.58 19.57 5.24
C GLU A 80 -1.61 20.71 5.56
N MET A 81 -0.30 20.43 5.57
CA MET A 81 0.72 21.45 5.75
C MET A 81 0.70 22.50 4.62
N GLN A 82 0.46 22.09 3.37
CA GLN A 82 0.31 23.02 2.25
C GLN A 82 -0.91 23.92 2.44
N ASN A 83 -2.07 23.35 2.80
CA ASN A 83 -3.29 24.13 3.05
C ASN A 83 -3.09 25.14 4.18
N GLN A 84 -2.42 24.75 5.28
CA GLN A 84 -2.12 25.67 6.38
C GLN A 84 -1.21 26.83 5.95
N ARG A 85 -0.24 26.57 5.07
CA ARG A 85 0.62 27.62 4.50
C ARG A 85 -0.18 28.58 3.63
N GLU A 86 -1.02 28.06 2.74
CA GLU A 86 -1.88 28.87 1.88
C GLU A 86 -2.87 29.70 2.69
N GLU A 87 -3.48 29.12 3.73
CA GLU A 87 -4.39 29.84 4.63
C GLU A 87 -3.66 30.95 5.39
N SER A 88 -2.48 30.67 5.93
CA SER A 88 -1.65 31.67 6.60
C SER A 88 -1.27 32.82 5.66
N GLN A 89 -0.95 32.50 4.41
CA GLN A 89 -0.64 33.50 3.39
C GLN A 89 -1.85 34.37 3.06
N ARG A 90 -3.03 33.77 2.87
CA ARG A 90 -4.29 34.52 2.65
C ARG A 90 -4.61 35.43 3.83
N GLN A 91 -4.41 34.98 5.05
CA GLN A 91 -4.62 35.82 6.24
C GLN A 91 -3.67 37.02 6.27
N LEU A 92 -2.40 36.85 5.89
CA LEU A 92 -1.44 37.96 5.80
C LEU A 92 -1.82 38.94 4.70
N GLU A 93 -2.28 38.45 3.55
CA GLU A 93 -2.73 39.27 2.44
C GLU A 93 -3.97 40.11 2.82
N LEU A 94 -4.98 39.48 3.43
CA LEU A 94 -6.16 40.19 3.95
C LEU A 94 -5.77 41.27 4.97
N LYS A 95 -4.85 40.98 5.89
CA LYS A 95 -4.33 41.97 6.85
C LYS A 95 -3.59 43.12 6.17
N ALA A 96 -2.89 42.86 5.07
CA ALA A 96 -2.21 43.90 4.29
C ALA A 96 -3.22 44.77 3.53
N GLU A 97 -4.27 44.18 2.97
CA GLU A 97 -5.35 44.89 2.27
C GLU A 97 -6.15 45.79 3.21
N THR A 98 -6.56 45.28 4.38
CA THR A 98 -7.29 46.10 5.38
C THR A 98 -6.44 47.29 5.83
N LYS A 99 -5.15 47.08 6.09
CA LYS A 99 -4.23 48.15 6.46
C LYS A 99 -4.06 49.19 5.35
N LYS A 100 -4.04 48.79 4.08
CA LYS A 100 -4.02 49.72 2.93
C LYS A 100 -5.30 50.57 2.87
N LEU A 101 -6.46 49.96 3.10
CA LEU A 101 -7.75 50.67 3.13
C LEU A 101 -7.83 51.70 4.27
N GLU A 102 -7.33 51.35 5.45
CA GLU A 102 -7.25 52.27 6.60
C GLU A 102 -6.34 53.47 6.29
N LEU A 103 -5.16 53.23 5.72
CA LEU A 103 -4.22 54.29 5.35
C LEU A 103 -4.77 55.19 4.22
N GLY A 104 -5.42 54.61 3.22
CA GLY A 104 -6.08 55.36 2.14
C GLY A 104 -7.24 56.23 2.63
N SER A 105 -8.02 55.74 3.59
CA SER A 105 -9.11 56.52 4.20
C SER A 105 -8.59 57.70 5.03
N ARG A 106 -7.48 57.51 5.74
CA ARG A 106 -6.84 58.57 6.55
C ARG A 106 -6.28 59.71 5.69
N ASN A 107 -5.62 59.37 4.57
CA ASN A 107 -5.11 60.36 3.62
C ASN A 107 -6.22 61.17 2.91
N ASN A 108 -7.40 60.59 2.70
CA ASN A 108 -8.55 61.29 2.14
C ASN A 108 -9.25 62.21 3.16
N ALA A 109 -9.21 61.89 4.45
CA ALA A 109 -9.77 62.73 5.51
C ALA A 109 -8.94 64.01 5.74
N ASP A 110 -7.60 63.92 5.66
CA ASP A 110 -6.70 65.06 5.85
C ASP A 110 -6.61 65.99 4.62
N GLY A 111 -7.03 65.52 3.43
CA GLY A 111 -7.10 66.30 2.20
C GLY A 111 -8.35 67.19 2.07
N ALA A 112 -9.36 66.98 2.92
CA ALA A 112 -10.57 67.82 2.98
C ALA A 112 -10.35 69.03 3.90
N GLY A 113 -9.30 69.81 3.63
CA GLY A 113 -9.14 71.13 4.26
C GLY A 113 -10.34 72.02 3.94
N PRO A 114 -10.79 72.89 4.87
CA PRO A 114 -11.93 73.77 4.64
C PRO A 114 -11.65 74.61 3.39
N ARG A 115 -12.51 74.47 2.36
CA ARG A 115 -12.50 75.35 1.19
C ARG A 115 -12.63 76.79 1.69
N GLN A 116 -11.52 77.51 1.75
CA GLN A 116 -11.52 78.94 2.01
C GLN A 116 -12.29 79.60 0.86
N SER A 117 -13.54 79.97 1.14
CA SER A 117 -14.35 80.79 0.28
C SER A 117 -13.70 82.17 0.19
N TYR A 118 -12.89 82.40 -0.84
CA TYR A 118 -12.40 83.73 -1.18
C TYR A 118 -13.59 84.59 -1.61
N ALA A 119 -14.07 85.45 -0.70
CA ALA A 119 -14.99 86.51 -1.03
C ALA A 119 -14.26 87.56 -1.89
N PRO A 120 -14.83 88.02 -3.03
CA PRO A 120 -14.20 89.02 -3.86
C PRO A 120 -14.22 90.38 -3.14
N ARG A 121 -13.03 90.98 -2.98
CA ARG A 121 -12.87 92.33 -2.43
C ARG A 121 -13.55 93.34 -3.34
N GLY A 122 -14.61 93.98 -2.83
CA GLY A 122 -15.28 95.09 -3.48
C GLY A 122 -14.31 96.26 -3.69
N ARG A 123 -14.11 96.65 -4.95
CA ARG A 123 -13.48 97.91 -5.33
C ARG A 123 -14.42 99.05 -4.95
N LYS A 124 -13.98 99.93 -4.06
CA LYS A 124 -14.64 101.23 -3.84
C LYS A 124 -14.15 102.19 -4.92
N TYR A 125 -15.08 102.72 -5.72
CA TYR A 125 -14.83 103.85 -6.60
C TYR A 125 -14.93 105.16 -5.80
N PRO A 126 -14.11 106.18 -6.09
CA PRO A 126 -14.20 107.48 -5.43
C PRO A 126 -15.17 108.40 -6.18
N CYS A 127 -16.13 108.99 -5.46
CA CYS A 127 -16.78 110.27 -5.75
C CYS A 127 -17.15 110.90 -4.39
#